data_AF-A0AA38NZC8-F1
#
_entry.id   AF-A0AA38NZC8-F1
#
_cell.length_a   1.000
_cell.length_b   1.000
_cell.length_c   1.000
_cell.angle_alpha   90.00
_cell.angle_beta   90.00
_cell.angle_gamma   90.00
#
_symmetry.space_group_name_H-M   'P 1'
#
loop_
_entity.id
_entity.type
_entity.pdbx_description
1 polymer ?
#
loop_
_entity_poly.entity_id
_entity_poly.type
_entity_poly.pdbx_seq_one_letter_code
_entity_poly.pdbx_strand_id
1 'polypeptide(L)'
;AKAKQGTLDYEYEVQKQQSKKRRLRQYTHERHTKIATLMITVMEDLADEVEYRRWSEILQSLDQLGVAGTSDSEDIMDTQGKQGVIVYEPNFRHAWFRTLFHEVDRTPQAAPYLFSKFGRKRLPRIFGTERVERAPPANLPSSYYRPEYLEKMQQGLTPTTTPTVMERPLPSLPNYESIQALLDG
;
A
#
# COMPACT_ATOMS: atom_id res chain seq x y z
N ALA A 1 15.89 43.06 -16.60
CA ALA A 1 15.00 42.01 -16.03
C ALA A 1 15.83 40.78 -15.69
N LYS A 2 16.25 40.64 -14.42
CA LYS A 2 17.02 39.49 -13.90
C LYS A 2 16.26 38.93 -12.69
N ALA A 3 15.32 38.02 -12.94
CA ALA A 3 14.65 37.22 -11.92
C ALA A 3 13.89 36.09 -12.61
N LYS A 4 14.58 35.04 -13.08
CA LYS A 4 13.93 33.80 -13.58
C LYS A 4 14.72 32.51 -13.35
N GLN A 5 15.98 32.55 -12.93
CA GLN A 5 16.81 31.33 -12.86
C GLN A 5 16.48 30.47 -11.61
N GLY A 6 16.27 31.08 -10.44
CA GLY A 6 15.97 30.32 -9.21
C GLY A 6 14.55 29.76 -9.08
N THR A 7 13.55 30.35 -9.76
CA THR A 7 12.16 29.87 -9.71
C THR A 7 11.96 28.62 -10.58
N LEU A 8 12.61 28.57 -11.74
CA LEU A 8 12.64 27.41 -12.63
C LEU A 8 13.28 26.19 -11.94
N ASP A 9 14.33 26.41 -11.16
CA ASP A 9 15.01 25.35 -10.40
C ASP A 9 14.12 24.76 -9.30
N TYR A 10 13.32 25.59 -8.61
CA TYR A 10 12.39 25.13 -7.57
C TYR A 10 11.25 24.29 -8.13
N GLU A 11 10.56 24.79 -9.17
CA GLU A 11 9.45 24.06 -9.80
C GLU A 11 9.92 22.71 -10.36
N TYR A 12 11.11 22.68 -10.97
CA TYR A 12 11.72 21.45 -11.46
C TYR A 12 11.97 20.44 -10.34
N GLU A 13 12.56 20.85 -9.21
CA GLU A 13 12.80 19.95 -8.08
C GLU A 13 11.48 19.44 -7.48
N VAL A 14 10.45 20.28 -7.38
CA VAL A 14 9.11 19.84 -6.93
C VAL A 14 8.54 18.76 -7.87
N GLN A 15 8.55 18.99 -9.19
CA GLN A 15 8.06 18.02 -10.17
C GLN A 15 8.85 16.70 -10.17
N LYS A 16 10.17 16.79 -9.98
CA LYS A 16 11.06 15.64 -9.86
C LYS A 16 10.73 14.82 -8.62
N GLN A 17 10.49 15.45 -7.47
CA GLN A 17 10.05 14.74 -6.25
C GLN A 17 8.67 14.10 -6.42
N GLN A 18 7.71 14.80 -7.01
CA GLN A 18 6.38 14.24 -7.30
C GLN A 18 6.46 13.02 -8.24
N SER A 19 7.31 13.10 -9.27
CA SER A 19 7.57 12.00 -10.21
C SER A 19 8.20 10.81 -9.51
N LYS A 20 9.17 11.04 -8.62
CA LYS A 20 9.79 9.99 -7.79
C LYS A 20 8.74 9.31 -6.90
N LYS A 21 7.91 10.08 -6.19
CA LYS A 21 6.83 9.55 -5.34
C LYS A 21 5.85 8.71 -6.15
N ARG A 22 5.45 9.17 -7.35
CA ARG A 22 4.57 8.40 -8.25
C ARG A 22 5.17 7.06 -8.65
N ARG A 23 6.44 7.03 -9.06
CA ARG A 23 7.14 5.78 -9.43
C ARG A 23 7.22 4.81 -8.25
N LEU A 24 7.48 5.33 -7.05
CA LEU A 24 7.59 4.50 -5.85
C LEU A 24 6.25 3.87 -5.45
N ARG A 25 5.15 4.61 -5.61
CA ARG A 25 3.80 4.07 -5.43
C ARG A 25 3.50 2.98 -6.45
N GLN A 26 3.78 3.24 -7.73
CA GLN A 26 3.60 2.26 -8.80
C GLN A 26 4.35 0.95 -8.47
N TYR A 27 5.63 1.07 -8.13
CA TYR A 27 6.47 -0.07 -7.75
C TYR A 27 5.90 -0.83 -6.54
N THR A 28 5.45 -0.11 -5.50
CA THR A 28 4.91 -0.73 -4.29
C THR A 28 3.61 -1.47 -4.60
N HIS A 29 2.70 -0.86 -5.37
CA HIS A 29 1.47 -1.49 -5.82
C HIS A 29 1.74 -2.75 -6.64
N GLU A 30 2.58 -2.66 -7.68
CA GLU A 30 2.98 -3.81 -8.50
C GLU A 30 3.59 -4.94 -7.68
N ARG A 31 4.41 -4.59 -6.68
CA ARG A 31 5.04 -5.57 -5.80
C ARG A 31 4.00 -6.27 -4.92
N HIS A 32 3.06 -5.54 -4.33
CA HIS A 32 1.98 -6.14 -3.53
C HIS A 32 1.10 -7.05 -4.38
N THR A 33 0.74 -6.60 -5.59
CA THR A 33 -0.02 -7.41 -6.56
C THR A 33 0.72 -8.70 -6.89
N LYS A 34 2.02 -8.63 -7.22
CA LYS A 34 2.84 -9.82 -7.51
C LYS A 34 2.90 -10.80 -6.34
N ILE A 35 3.04 -10.31 -5.11
CA ILE A 35 3.04 -11.15 -3.90
C ILE A 35 1.69 -11.85 -3.78
N ALA A 36 0.58 -11.11 -3.85
CA ALA A 36 -0.75 -11.69 -3.71
C ALA A 36 -1.03 -12.72 -4.81
N THR A 37 -0.71 -12.44 -6.08
CA THR A 37 -0.87 -13.39 -7.19
C THR A 37 -0.06 -14.67 -6.97
N LEU A 38 1.22 -14.56 -6.56
CA LEU A 38 2.03 -15.75 -6.30
C LEU A 38 1.44 -16.59 -5.17
N MET A 39 0.97 -15.96 -4.10
CA MET A 39 0.35 -16.67 -2.98
C MET A 39 -0.96 -17.34 -3.39
N ILE A 40 -1.77 -16.74 -4.26
CA ILE A 40 -2.96 -17.40 -4.83
C ILE A 40 -2.57 -18.71 -5.52
N THR A 41 -1.57 -18.67 -6.42
CA THR A 41 -1.10 -19.87 -7.13
C THR A 41 -0.59 -20.94 -6.16
N VAL A 42 0.20 -20.56 -5.16
CA VAL A 42 0.73 -21.52 -4.17
C VAL A 42 -0.40 -22.15 -3.34
N MET A 43 -1.38 -21.35 -2.90
CA MET A 43 -2.51 -21.88 -2.11
C MET A 43 -3.45 -22.74 -2.94
N GLU A 44 -3.58 -22.45 -4.24
CA GLU A 44 -4.28 -23.31 -5.20
C GLU A 44 -3.57 -24.66 -5.35
N ASP A 45 -2.25 -24.66 -5.55
CA ASP A 45 -1.43 -25.87 -5.66
C ASP A 45 -1.48 -26.75 -4.38
N LEU A 46 -1.59 -26.11 -3.22
CA LEU A 46 -1.71 -26.77 -1.91
C LEU A 46 -3.15 -27.16 -1.54
N ALA A 47 -4.14 -26.84 -2.39
CA ALA A 47 -5.56 -27.01 -2.13
C ALA A 47 -6.06 -26.38 -0.81
N ASP A 48 -5.44 -25.29 -0.35
CA ASP A 48 -5.92 -24.50 0.79
C ASP A 48 -6.92 -23.44 0.30
N GLU A 49 -8.20 -23.82 0.27
CA GLU A 49 -9.28 -22.94 -0.15
C GLU A 49 -9.43 -21.68 0.72
N VAL A 50 -9.04 -21.75 2.00
CA VAL A 50 -9.20 -20.65 2.96
C VAL A 50 -8.18 -19.55 2.66
N GLU A 51 -6.90 -19.92 2.56
CA GLU A 51 -5.85 -18.97 2.19
C GLU A 51 -5.99 -18.52 0.73
N TYR A 52 -6.37 -19.40 -0.19
CA TYR A 52 -6.66 -19.03 -1.58
C TYR A 52 -7.69 -17.91 -1.67
N ARG A 53 -8.82 -18.06 -0.96
CA ARG A 53 -9.88 -17.04 -0.93
C ARG A 53 -9.36 -15.74 -0.33
N ARG A 54 -8.62 -15.83 0.76
CA ARG A 54 -8.04 -14.66 1.44
C ARG A 54 -7.09 -13.88 0.54
N TRP A 55 -6.15 -14.56 -0.12
CA TRP A 55 -5.21 -13.90 -1.05
C TRP A 55 -5.92 -13.33 -2.27
N SER A 56 -7.00 -13.98 -2.73
CA SER A 56 -7.88 -13.45 -3.77
C SER A 56 -8.58 -12.16 -3.34
N GLU A 57 -9.11 -12.09 -2.12
CA GLU A 57 -9.71 -10.86 -1.55
C GLU A 57 -8.66 -9.74 -1.45
N ILE A 58 -7.44 -10.06 -1.00
CA ILE A 58 -6.32 -9.11 -0.92
C ILE A 58 -5.98 -8.54 -2.30
N LEU A 59 -5.83 -9.41 -3.31
CA LEU A 59 -5.55 -9.00 -4.68
C LEU A 59 -6.67 -8.09 -5.22
N GLN A 60 -7.92 -8.43 -4.94
CA GLN A 60 -9.06 -7.64 -5.35
C GLN A 60 -9.09 -6.26 -4.65
N SER A 61 -8.74 -6.20 -3.37
CA SER A 61 -8.59 -4.92 -2.66
C SER A 61 -7.47 -4.06 -3.23
N LEU A 62 -6.34 -4.68 -3.58
CA LEU A 62 -5.21 -3.99 -4.22
C LEU A 62 -5.64 -3.37 -5.56
N ASP A 63 -6.36 -4.12 -6.39
CA ASP A 63 -6.88 -3.65 -7.67
C ASP A 63 -7.82 -2.44 -7.50
N GLN A 64 -8.79 -2.53 -6.58
CA GLN A 64 -9.73 -1.43 -6.31
C GLN A 64 -9.05 -0.16 -5.78
N LEU A 65 -8.05 -0.32 -4.90
CA LEU A 65 -7.28 0.80 -4.36
C LEU A 65 -6.30 1.39 -5.37
N GLY A 66 -5.76 0.54 -6.25
CA GLY A 66 -4.74 0.89 -7.21
C GLY A 66 -3.53 1.61 -6.61
N VAL A 67 -2.87 2.39 -7.47
CA VAL A 67 -1.71 3.21 -7.09
C VAL A 67 -2.11 4.33 -6.12
N ALA A 68 -3.32 4.86 -6.24
CA ALA A 68 -3.82 5.94 -5.39
C ALA A 68 -3.97 5.48 -3.93
N GLY A 69 -4.34 4.23 -3.69
CA GLY A 69 -4.41 3.66 -2.36
C GLY A 69 -3.07 3.21 -1.79
N THR A 70 -1.93 3.42 -2.46
CA THR A 70 -0.61 3.03 -1.95
C THR A 70 -0.01 4.10 -1.02
N SER A 71 0.73 3.72 0.01
CA SER A 71 1.40 4.70 0.89
C SER A 71 2.54 5.43 0.18
N ASP A 72 2.79 6.68 0.55
CA ASP A 72 4.04 7.36 0.20
C ASP A 72 5.13 6.96 1.18
N SER A 73 6.38 7.03 0.74
CA SER A 73 7.50 6.77 1.63
C SER A 73 8.71 7.64 1.35
N GLU A 74 9.41 7.98 2.43
CA GLU A 74 10.59 8.83 2.41
C GLU A 74 11.71 8.16 3.20
N ASP A 75 12.90 8.09 2.59
CA ASP A 75 14.08 7.56 3.26
C ASP A 75 14.55 8.58 4.30
N ILE A 76 14.72 8.12 5.53
CA ILE A 76 15.22 8.94 6.65
C ILE A 76 16.46 8.31 7.26
N MET A 77 17.32 9.15 7.84
CA MET A 77 18.29 8.71 8.84
C MET A 77 17.73 9.10 10.21
N ASP A 78 17.68 8.16 11.14
CA ASP A 78 17.40 8.49 12.53
C ASP A 78 18.58 9.26 13.15
N THR A 79 18.38 9.82 14.35
CA THR A 79 19.40 10.58 15.10
C THR A 79 20.58 9.71 15.56
N GLN A 80 20.47 8.38 15.45
CA GLN A 80 21.52 7.41 15.74
C GLN A 80 22.23 6.92 14.46
N GLY A 81 21.92 7.50 13.29
CA GLY A 81 22.48 7.13 12.00
C GLY A 81 21.91 5.85 11.40
N LYS A 82 20.84 5.26 11.95
CA LYS A 82 20.16 4.11 11.34
C LYS A 82 19.20 4.61 10.26
N GLN A 83 19.35 4.02 9.09
CA GLN A 83 18.48 4.32 7.97
C GLN A 83 17.12 3.62 8.15
N GLY A 84 16.05 4.37 7.96
CA GLY A 84 14.67 3.90 8.01
C GLY A 84 13.85 4.50 6.87
N VAL A 85 12.61 4.06 6.75
CA VAL A 85 11.68 4.58 5.75
C VAL A 85 10.43 5.05 6.48
N ILE A 86 10.15 6.35 6.46
CA ILE A 86 8.85 6.85 6.93
C ILE A 86 7.79 6.51 5.88
N VAL A 87 6.66 6.00 6.34
CA VAL A 87 5.50 5.64 5.51
C VAL A 87 4.35 6.56 5.87
N TYR A 88 3.82 7.27 4.87
CA TYR A 88 2.67 8.15 5.00
C TYR A 88 1.46 7.57 4.27
N GLU A 89 0.33 7.50 4.96
CA GLU A 89 -0.89 6.93 4.42
C GLU A 89 -1.72 7.97 3.68
N PRO A 90 -2.43 7.59 2.60
CA PRO A 90 -3.44 8.47 2.02
C PRO A 90 -4.57 8.70 3.03
N ASN A 91 -5.04 9.93 3.11
CA ASN A 91 -6.04 10.36 4.09
C ASN A 91 -7.41 9.68 3.95
N PHE A 92 -7.76 9.20 2.75
CA PHE A 92 -9.04 8.52 2.52
C PHE A 92 -9.06 7.06 3.00
N ARG A 93 -7.92 6.35 2.98
CA ARG A 93 -7.88 4.87 3.08
C ARG A 93 -8.07 4.39 4.51
N HIS A 94 -8.98 3.43 4.70
CA HIS A 94 -9.26 2.80 5.99
C HIS A 94 -7.99 2.26 6.66
N ALA A 95 -7.88 2.44 7.98
CA ALA A 95 -6.66 2.12 8.74
C ALA A 95 -6.27 0.64 8.67
N TRP A 96 -7.24 -0.25 8.46
CA TRP A 96 -7.01 -1.69 8.31
C TRP A 96 -6.02 -2.04 7.19
N PHE A 97 -6.06 -1.30 6.08
CA PHE A 97 -5.14 -1.52 4.97
C PHE A 97 -3.68 -1.28 5.34
N ARG A 98 -3.41 -0.52 6.40
CA ARG A 98 -2.08 -0.40 6.97
C ARG A 98 -1.54 -1.75 7.40
N THR A 99 -2.31 -2.46 8.22
CA THR A 99 -1.97 -3.77 8.76
C THR A 99 -1.92 -4.78 7.63
N LEU A 100 -2.91 -4.77 6.74
CA LEU A 100 -2.95 -5.66 5.59
C LEU A 100 -1.68 -5.55 4.72
N PHE A 101 -1.32 -4.34 4.29
CA PHE A 101 -0.16 -4.14 3.43
C PHE A 101 1.16 -4.39 4.13
N HIS A 102 1.22 -4.17 5.45
CA HIS A 102 2.35 -4.57 6.26
C HIS A 102 2.53 -6.09 6.26
N GLU A 103 1.43 -6.85 6.40
CA GLU A 103 1.50 -8.30 6.32
C GLU A 103 1.89 -8.76 4.92
N VAL A 104 1.23 -8.29 3.86
CA VAL A 104 1.64 -8.60 2.47
C VAL A 104 3.12 -8.29 2.24
N ASP A 105 3.64 -7.22 2.85
CA ASP A 105 5.05 -6.89 2.79
C ASP A 105 5.95 -7.93 3.46
N ARG A 106 5.52 -8.58 4.54
CA ARG A 106 6.29 -9.55 5.32
C ARG A 106 6.28 -10.95 4.72
N THR A 107 5.31 -11.28 3.87
CA THR A 107 5.19 -12.61 3.25
C THR A 107 6.50 -13.11 2.61
N PRO A 108 7.28 -12.30 1.87
CA PRO A 108 8.57 -12.74 1.34
C PRO A 108 9.62 -13.13 2.38
N GLN A 109 9.52 -12.61 3.60
CA GLN A 109 10.41 -12.97 4.71
C GLN A 109 9.96 -14.27 5.38
N ALA A 110 8.65 -14.51 5.45
CA ALA A 110 8.07 -15.71 6.01
C ALA A 110 8.28 -16.92 5.09
N ALA A 111 8.15 -16.75 3.77
CA ALA A 111 8.29 -17.83 2.79
C ALA A 111 9.53 -17.65 1.88
N PRO A 112 10.76 -17.72 2.42
CA PRO A 112 11.99 -17.36 1.72
C PRO A 112 12.33 -18.20 0.48
N TYR A 113 11.69 -19.34 0.30
CA TYR A 113 11.92 -20.23 -0.84
C TYR A 113 10.99 -19.90 -2.02
N LEU A 114 9.85 -19.25 -1.76
CA LEU A 114 8.96 -18.72 -2.80
C LEU A 114 9.49 -17.39 -3.35
N PHE A 115 10.18 -16.63 -2.50
CA PHE A 115 10.63 -15.28 -2.83
C PHE A 115 12.16 -15.21 -2.81
N SER A 116 12.74 -14.84 -3.95
CA SER A 116 14.17 -14.65 -4.06
C SER A 116 14.70 -13.65 -3.04
N LYS A 117 15.75 -14.05 -2.29
CA LYS A 117 16.45 -13.18 -1.32
C LYS A 117 17.41 -12.18 -1.96
N PHE A 118 17.53 -12.13 -3.29
CA PHE A 118 18.46 -11.22 -3.94
C PHE A 118 18.00 -9.77 -3.78
N GLY A 119 18.85 -8.93 -3.18
CA GLY A 119 18.61 -7.50 -3.06
C GLY A 119 19.18 -6.87 -1.80
N ARG A 120 18.95 -5.56 -1.67
CA ARG A 120 19.32 -4.81 -0.47
C ARG A 120 18.45 -5.24 0.71
N LYS A 121 19.05 -5.31 1.90
CA LYS A 121 18.32 -5.52 3.16
C LYS A 121 17.22 -4.46 3.27
N ARG A 122 16.00 -4.89 3.62
CA ARG A 122 14.89 -3.98 3.86
C ARG A 122 15.19 -3.09 5.06
N LEU A 123 15.02 -1.79 4.84
CA LEU A 123 15.06 -0.80 5.90
C LEU A 123 13.81 -0.94 6.79
N PRO A 124 13.94 -0.71 8.11
CA PRO A 124 12.79 -0.66 9.00
C PRO A 124 11.81 0.43 8.56
N ARG A 125 10.52 0.09 8.55
CA ARG A 125 9.46 1.04 8.22
C ARG A 125 8.96 1.72 9.50
N ILE A 126 8.94 3.05 9.49
CA ILE A 126 8.42 3.88 10.57
C ILE A 126 7.13 4.50 10.04
N PHE A 127 6.03 4.39 10.78
CA PHE A 127 4.77 4.95 10.33
C PHE A 127 4.67 6.41 10.74
N GLY A 128 4.52 7.29 9.76
CA GLY A 128 4.31 8.71 9.99
C GLY A 128 2.96 8.97 10.66
N THR A 129 2.88 10.03 11.47
CA THR A 129 1.63 10.52 12.05
C THR A 129 0.80 11.30 11.03
N GLU A 130 1.47 11.95 10.08
CA GLU A 130 0.85 12.73 9.02
C GLU A 130 0.23 11.84 7.93
N ARG A 131 -0.81 12.37 7.29
CA ARG A 131 -1.51 11.74 6.17
C ARG A 131 -1.31 12.56 4.92
N VAL A 132 -1.17 11.90 3.78
CA VAL A 132 -1.06 12.56 2.48
C VAL A 132 -2.46 12.81 1.94
N GLU A 133 -2.76 14.08 1.64
CA GLU A 133 -3.95 14.46 0.91
C GLU A 133 -3.96 13.81 -0.48
N ARG A 134 -4.98 13.00 -0.76
CA ARG A 134 -5.12 12.32 -2.05
C ARG A 134 -6.57 12.03 -2.37
N ALA A 135 -6.91 12.15 -3.65
CA ALA A 135 -8.18 11.68 -4.15
C ALA A 135 -8.25 10.14 -4.15
N PRO A 136 -9.36 9.56 -3.69
CA PRO A 136 -9.60 8.12 -3.81
C PRO A 136 -9.80 7.72 -5.28
N PRO A 137 -9.59 6.43 -5.63
CA PRO A 137 -10.10 5.88 -6.87
C PRO A 137 -11.61 6.07 -7.02
N ALA A 138 -12.10 6.12 -8.26
CA ALA A 138 -13.53 6.10 -8.51
C ALA A 138 -14.14 4.77 -8.07
N ASN A 139 -15.42 4.77 -7.66
CA ASN A 139 -16.19 3.57 -7.36
C ASN A 139 -15.57 2.68 -6.26
N LEU A 140 -14.91 3.30 -5.27
CA LEU A 140 -14.38 2.57 -4.12
C LEU A 140 -15.51 2.20 -3.14
N PRO A 141 -15.51 1.01 -2.52
CA PRO A 141 -16.48 0.65 -1.49
C PRO A 141 -16.41 1.56 -0.26
N SER A 142 -17.55 1.84 0.39
CA SER A 142 -17.66 2.64 1.63
C SER A 142 -16.69 2.17 2.72
N SER A 143 -16.60 0.86 2.92
CA SER A 143 -15.72 0.20 3.90
C SER A 143 -14.23 0.47 3.70
N TYR A 144 -13.81 0.92 2.51
CA TYR A 144 -12.40 1.21 2.20
C TYR A 144 -12.02 2.62 2.62
N TYR A 145 -13.00 3.45 2.99
CA TYR A 145 -12.77 4.78 3.48
C TYR A 145 -12.61 4.81 4.99
N ARG A 146 -11.87 5.80 5.47
CA ARG A 146 -11.92 6.21 6.86
C ARG A 146 -13.27 6.86 7.19
N PRO A 147 -13.85 6.60 8.38
CA PRO A 147 -15.09 7.28 8.78
C PRO A 147 -14.99 8.79 8.67
N GLU A 148 -13.88 9.39 9.09
CA GLU A 148 -13.69 10.84 9.08
C GLU A 148 -13.57 11.41 7.65
N TYR A 149 -13.19 10.59 6.68
CA TYR A 149 -13.16 10.99 5.27
C TYR A 149 -14.56 10.95 4.65
N LEU A 150 -15.36 9.92 4.98
CA LEU A 150 -16.74 9.80 4.52
C LEU A 150 -17.59 10.98 5.03
N GLU A 151 -17.45 11.36 6.29
CA GLU A 151 -18.13 12.52 6.87
C GLU A 151 -17.81 13.81 6.10
N LYS A 152 -16.52 14.05 5.79
CA LYS A 152 -16.10 15.20 4.98
C LYS A 152 -16.66 15.16 3.57
N MET A 153 -16.74 13.97 2.96
CA MET A 153 -17.30 13.79 1.63
C MET A 153 -18.80 14.11 1.60
N GLN A 154 -19.55 13.71 2.64
CA GLN A 154 -20.97 14.06 2.80
C GLN A 154 -21.20 15.56 2.98
N GLN A 155 -20.24 16.25 3.61
CA GLN A 155 -20.27 17.71 3.81
C GLN A 155 -19.75 18.50 2.59
N GLY A 156 -19.27 17.82 1.54
CA GLY A 156 -18.67 18.48 0.36
C GLY A 156 -17.31 19.13 0.64
N LEU A 157 -16.62 18.72 1.70
CA LEU A 157 -15.31 19.25 2.11
C LEU A 157 -14.12 18.53 1.44
N THR A 158 -14.38 17.43 0.75
CA THR A 158 -13.39 16.67 -0.03
C THR A 158 -13.88 16.48 -1.47
N PRO A 159 -12.99 16.19 -2.42
CA PRO A 159 -13.39 15.91 -3.79
C PRO A 159 -14.41 14.77 -3.83
N THR A 160 -15.62 15.05 -4.32
CA THR A 160 -16.69 14.05 -4.38
C THR A 160 -16.34 12.98 -5.40
N THR A 161 -16.12 11.75 -4.92
CA THR A 161 -16.16 10.54 -5.74
C THR A 161 -17.41 9.76 -5.39
N THR A 162 -18.15 9.27 -6.37
CA THR A 162 -19.31 8.42 -6.12
C THR A 162 -18.83 7.09 -5.53
N PRO A 163 -19.18 6.77 -4.26
CA PRO A 163 -18.84 5.46 -3.71
C PRO A 163 -19.66 4.38 -4.42
N THR A 164 -19.13 3.16 -4.45
CA THR A 164 -19.85 2.02 -5.03
C THR A 164 -20.98 1.58 -4.09
N VAL A 165 -22.16 1.29 -4.67
CA VAL A 165 -23.34 0.79 -3.94
C VAL A 165 -23.13 -0.62 -3.40
N MET A 166 -22.28 -1.42 -4.05
CA MET A 166 -21.87 -2.73 -3.53
C MET A 166 -20.86 -2.55 -2.40
N GLU A 167 -21.34 -2.71 -1.16
CA GLU A 167 -20.45 -2.85 -0.01
C GLU A 167 -19.61 -4.11 -0.15
N ARG A 168 -18.34 -4.00 0.24
CA ARG A 168 -17.42 -5.14 0.29
C ARG A 168 -16.78 -5.19 1.67
N PRO A 169 -16.72 -6.35 2.33
CA PRO A 169 -15.99 -6.44 3.59
C PRO A 169 -14.50 -6.16 3.37
N LEU A 170 -13.83 -5.76 4.45
CA LEU A 170 -12.37 -5.68 4.46
C LEU A 170 -11.78 -7.10 4.39
N PRO A 171 -10.70 -7.31 3.63
CA PRO A 171 -10.07 -8.62 3.53
C PRO A 171 -9.49 -9.05 4.89
N SER A 172 -9.51 -10.35 5.16
CA SER A 172 -8.86 -10.93 6.34
C SER A 172 -7.33 -10.90 6.24
N LEU A 173 -6.62 -10.90 7.39
CA LEU A 173 -5.15 -10.92 7.39
C LEU A 173 -4.62 -12.33 7.06
N PRO A 174 -3.53 -12.46 6.29
CA PRO A 174 -2.87 -13.75 6.04
C PRO A 174 -2.51 -14.46 7.35
N ASN A 175 -2.71 -15.78 7.42
CA ASN A 175 -2.32 -16.56 8.59
C ASN A 175 -0.95 -17.19 8.37
N TYR A 176 0.10 -16.54 8.89
CA TYR A 176 1.47 -16.99 8.70
C TYR A 176 1.79 -18.31 9.38
N GLU A 177 1.11 -18.67 10.46
CA GLU A 177 1.31 -19.97 11.11
C GLU A 177 0.80 -21.10 10.23
N SER A 178 -0.37 -20.92 9.61
CA SER A 178 -0.92 -21.86 8.64
C SER A 178 -0.06 -21.94 7.38
N ILE A 179 0.37 -20.78 6.85
CA ILE A 179 1.24 -20.75 5.68
C ILE A 179 2.55 -21.49 6.00
N GLN A 180 3.26 -21.13 7.06
CA GLN A 180 4.53 -21.79 7.40
C GLN A 180 4.38 -23.31 7.61
N ALA A 181 3.33 -23.75 8.29
CA ALA A 181 3.08 -25.17 8.52
C ALA A 181 2.83 -25.97 7.23
N LEU A 182 2.11 -25.39 6.27
CA LEU A 182 1.88 -26.00 4.95
C LEU A 182 3.14 -26.02 4.09
N LEU A 183 3.99 -25.04 4.31
CA LEU A 183 5.22 -24.82 3.55
C LEU A 183 6.37 -25.74 4.02
N ASP A 184 6.33 -26.22 5.26
CA ASP A 184 7.34 -27.11 5.87
C ASP A 184 6.96 -28.61 5.83
N GLY A 185 5.72 -28.95 5.44
CA GLY A 185 5.19 -30.33 5.38
C GLY A 185 5.26 -30.94 3.99
#